data_AF-A0AAW0EXQ0-F1
#
_entry.id   AF-A0AAW0EXQ0-F1
#
_cell.length_a   1.000
_cell.length_b   1.000
_cell.length_c   1.000
_cell.angle_alpha   90.00
_cell.angle_beta   90.00
_cell.angle_gamma   90.00
#
_symmetry.space_group_name_H-M   'P 1'
#
loop_
_entity.id
_entity.type
_entity.pdbx_description
1 polymer ?
#
loop_
_entity_poly.entity_id
_entity_poly.type
_entity_poly.pdbx_seq_one_letter_code
_entity_poly.pdbx_strand_id
1 'polypeptide(L)' 'MSATAAVPRRFAVPLDNLGCVLETVDGVTYPHHIFGSNMALRSDGGELLLPGVDGEVRLEEGRRYTVDHVKPR' A
#
# COMPACT_ATOMS: atom_id res chain seq x y z
N MET A 1 -10.69 14.26 -29.83
CA MET A 1 -10.03 14.96 -28.71
C MET A 1 -9.05 13.99 -28.10
N SER A 2 -7.75 14.25 -28.21
CA SER A 2 -6.73 13.34 -27.67
C SER A 2 -6.77 13.46 -26.15
N ALA A 3 -7.14 12.39 -25.45
CA ALA A 3 -7.00 12.32 -24.01
C ALA A 3 -5.50 12.38 -23.71
N THR A 4 -5.02 13.52 -23.24
CA THR A 4 -3.67 13.62 -22.68
C THR A 4 -3.65 12.65 -21.50
N ALA A 5 -2.96 11.51 -21.64
CA ALA A 5 -2.83 10.55 -20.57
C ALA A 5 -2.28 11.30 -19.34
N ALA A 6 -3.05 11.34 -18.25
CA ALA A 6 -2.61 11.97 -17.02
C ALA A 6 -1.32 11.27 -16.57
N VAL A 7 -0.29 12.05 -16.23
CA VAL A 7 0.94 11.50 -15.71
C VAL A 7 0.63 10.86 -14.35
N PRO A 8 0.98 9.58 -14.12
CA PRO A 8 0.75 8.91 -12.84
C PRO A 8 1.39 9.68 -11.69
N ARG A 9 0.62 9.95 -10.63
CA ARG A 9 1.12 10.66 -9.46
C ARG A 9 1.94 9.70 -8.60
N ARG A 10 3.17 10.09 -8.27
CA ARG A 10 4.03 9.33 -7.37
C ARG A 10 4.08 9.98 -6.01
N PHE A 11 4.07 9.16 -4.96
CA PHE A 11 4.34 9.63 -3.61
C PHE A 11 4.94 8.53 -2.74
N ALA A 12 5.60 8.96 -1.67
CA ALA A 12 6.28 8.11 -0.71
C ALA A 12 5.38 7.80 0.49
N VAL A 13 5.36 6.54 0.91
CA VAL A 13 4.64 6.07 2.10
C VAL A 13 5.64 5.45 3.09
N PRO A 14 5.83 6.05 4.28
CA PRO A 14 6.68 5.45 5.30
C PRO A 14 6.01 4.22 5.91
N LEU A 15 6.80 3.15 6.08
CA LEU A 15 6.41 1.92 6.77
C LEU A 15 7.09 1.89 8.14
N ASP A 16 6.36 2.34 9.16
CA ASP A 16 6.94 2.73 10.45
C ASP A 16 7.67 1.59 11.16
N ASN A 17 7.13 0.37 11.08
CA ASN A 17 7.70 -0.80 11.76
C ASN A 17 8.82 -1.49 10.98
N LEU A 18 9.01 -1.13 9.69
CA LEU A 18 10.09 -1.65 8.86
C LEU A 18 11.22 -0.64 8.67
N GLY A 19 11.01 0.63 9.03
CA GLY A 19 12.01 1.69 8.87
C GLY A 19 12.35 1.97 7.41
N CYS A 20 11.42 1.69 6.49
CA CYS A 20 11.60 1.88 5.05
C CYS A 20 10.49 2.74 4.45
N VAL A 21 10.66 3.12 3.18
CA VAL A 21 9.70 3.93 2.43
C VAL A 21 9.26 3.16 1.20
N LEU A 22 7.95 3.07 1.02
CA LEU A 22 7.32 2.51 -0.16
C LEU A 22 7.01 3.63 -1.15
N GLU A 23 7.64 3.60 -2.33
CA GLU A 23 7.23 4.47 -3.44
C GLU A 23 5.95 3.92 -4.07
N THR A 24 4.94 4.77 -4.19
CA THR A 24 3.61 4.40 -4.66
C THR A 24 3.27 5.17 -5.93
N VAL A 25 2.61 4.52 -6.87
CA VAL A 25 2.13 5.12 -8.12
C VAL A 25 0.60 5.11 -8.11
N ASP A 26 -0.02 6.28 -8.23
CA ASP A 26 -1.47 6.50 -8.12
C ASP A 26 -2.11 5.92 -6.85
N GLY A 27 -1.30 5.79 -5.79
CA GLY A 27 -1.70 5.22 -4.51
C GLY A 27 -1.93 3.72 -4.53
N VAL A 28 -1.61 2.99 -5.59
CA VAL A 28 -1.80 1.53 -5.65
C VAL A 28 -0.49 0.81 -5.29
N THR A 29 -0.61 -0.22 -4.45
CA THR A 29 0.47 -1.15 -4.12
C THR A 29 -0.03 -2.59 -4.08
N TYR A 30 0.89 -3.56 -4.11
CA TYR A 30 0.61 -4.99 -4.06
C TYR A 30 1.38 -5.63 -2.91
N PRO A 31 0.86 -5.57 -1.67
CA PRO A 31 1.63 -5.94 -0.47
C PRO A 31 2.18 -7.37 -0.50
N HIS A 32 1.44 -8.30 -1.09
CA HIS A 32 1.84 -9.70 -1.20
C HIS A 32 3.07 -9.91 -2.11
N HIS A 33 3.29 -9.04 -3.11
CA HIS A 33 4.50 -9.06 -3.93
C HIS A 33 5.72 -8.48 -3.19
N ILE A 34 5.50 -7.55 -2.26
CA ILE A 34 6.56 -6.79 -1.60
C ILE A 34 6.99 -7.47 -0.30
N PHE A 35 6.04 -7.88 0.53
CA PHE A 35 6.28 -8.39 1.88
C PHE A 35 6.11 -9.91 2.00
N GLY A 36 5.63 -10.55 0.94
CA GLY A 36 5.30 -11.98 0.93
C GLY A 36 3.89 -12.29 1.42
N SER A 37 3.55 -13.57 1.43
CA SER A 37 2.24 -14.06 1.87
C SER A 37 2.00 -13.78 3.35
N ASN A 38 0.73 -13.68 3.75
CA ASN A 38 0.30 -13.45 5.13
C ASN A 38 0.74 -12.12 5.74
N MET A 39 1.07 -11.13 4.91
CA MET A 39 1.37 -9.76 5.35
C MET A 39 0.28 -8.82 4.86
N ALA A 40 -0.17 -7.90 5.72
CA ALA A 40 -1.17 -6.89 5.39
C ALA A 40 -0.72 -5.51 5.87
N LEU A 41 -1.17 -4.46 5.20
CA LEU A 41 -0.91 -3.09 5.64
C LEU A 41 -1.95 -2.68 6.68
N ARG A 42 -1.53 -1.96 7.71
CA ARG A 42 -2.42 -1.31 8.68
C ARG A 42 -2.19 0.19 8.64
N SER A 43 -3.25 0.98 8.61
CA SER A 43 -3.16 2.44 8.72
C SER A 43 -2.92 2.87 10.17
N ASP A 44 -2.45 4.10 10.35
CA ASP A 44 -2.37 4.77 11.65
C ASP A 44 -3.70 4.82 12.44
N GLY A 45 -4.84 4.82 11.73
CA GLY A 45 -6.18 4.68 12.31
C GLY A 45 -6.53 3.27 12.81
N GLY A 46 -5.64 2.29 12.64
CA GLY A 46 -5.82 0.91 13.08
C GLY A 46 -6.55 0.01 12.07
N GLU A 47 -6.98 0.55 10.93
CA GLU A 47 -7.66 -0.18 9.87
C GLU A 47 -6.70 -1.14 9.17
N LEU A 48 -7.08 -2.41 9.05
CA LEU A 48 -6.34 -3.41 8.29
C LEU A 48 -6.77 -3.36 6.83
N LEU A 49 -5.84 -3.04 5.94
CA LEU A 49 -6.05 -2.99 4.51
C LEU A 49 -5.85 -4.36 3.89
N LEU A 50 -6.95 -4.96 3.47
CA LEU A 50 -6.94 -6.24 2.77
C LEU A 50 -6.77 -6.02 1.27
N PRO A 51 -6.01 -6.90 0.58
CA PRO A 51 -5.92 -6.86 -0.87
C PRO A 51 -7.29 -7.01 -1.54
N GLY A 52 -7.50 -6.27 -2.63
CA GLY A 52 -8.63 -6.44 -3.54
C GLY A 52 -8.55 -7.74 -4.35
N VAL A 53 -9.43 -7.87 -5.35
CA VAL A 53 -9.53 -9.08 -6.20
C VAL A 53 -8.22 -9.33 -6.96
N ASP A 54 -7.54 -8.26 -7.39
CA ASP A 54 -6.26 -8.35 -8.12
C ASP A 54 -5.05 -8.22 -7.16
N GLY A 55 -5.30 -8.33 -5.86
CA GLY A 55 -4.29 -8.26 -4.81
C GLY A 55 -3.76 -6.84 -4.54
N GLU A 56 -4.43 -5.82 -5.08
CA GLU A 56 -4.08 -4.41 -4.93
C GLU A 56 -4.59 -3.82 -3.62
N VAL A 57 -3.84 -2.85 -3.08
CA VAL A 57 -4.23 -2.05 -1.93
C VAL A 57 -4.03 -0.59 -2.28
N ARG A 58 -4.99 0.27 -1.88
CA ARG A 58 -4.90 1.72 -2.06
C ARG A 58 -4.38 2.40 -0.81
N LEU A 59 -3.41 3.29 -1.00
CA LEU A 59 -2.76 4.10 0.02
C LEU A 59 -3.03 5.58 -0.25
N GLU A 60 -2.99 6.35 0.82
CA GLU A 60 -3.21 7.79 0.81
C GLU A 60 -1.89 8.52 1.08
N GLU A 61 -1.64 9.59 0.34
CA GLU A 61 -0.47 10.43 0.54
C GLU A 61 -0.55 11.16 1.89
N GLY A 62 0.56 11.17 2.63
CA GLY A 62 0.64 11.79 3.95
C GLY A 62 0.13 10.92 5.10
N ARG A 63 -0.45 9.74 4.82
CA ARG A 63 -0.74 8.74 5.85
C ARG A 63 0.46 7.86 6.17
N ARG A 64 0.43 7.29 7.37
CA ARG A 64 1.42 6.34 7.87
C ARG A 64 0.84 4.93 7.94
N TYR A 65 1.69 3.95 7.69
CA TYR A 65 1.28 2.55 7.66
C TYR A 65 2.30 1.65 8.35
N THR A 66 1.83 0.52 8.86
CA THR A 66 2.67 -0.60 9.30
C THR A 66 2.35 -1.85 8.51
N VAL A 67 3.28 -2.80 8.51
CA VAL A 67 3.07 -4.14 7.94
C VAL A 67 2.86 -5.15 9.06
N ASP A 68 1.72 -5.83 9.05
CA ASP A 68 1.35 -6.82 10.04
C ASP A 68 1.36 -8.23 9.46
N HIS A 69 1.81 -9.19 10.26
CA HIS A 69 1.68 -10.61 9.92
C HIS A 69 0.30 -11.13 10.35
N VAL A 70 -0.48 -11.55 9.36
CA VAL A 70 -1.81 -12.12 9.54
C VAL A 70 -1.68 -13.64 9.68
N LYS A 71 -1.89 -14.16 10.89
CA LYS A 71 -1.90 -15.61 11.10
C LYS A 71 -3.15 -16.22 10.46
N PRO A 72 -3.02 -17.26 9.63
CA PRO A 72 -4.16 -18.07 9.22
C PRO A 72 -4.86 -18.62 10.47
N ARG A 73 -6.19 -18.66 10.44
CA ARG A 73 -6.98 -19.37 11.45
C ARG A 73 -7.15 -20.83 11.08
#